data_AF-B8QV45-F1
#
_entry.id   AF-B8QV45-F1
#
_cell.length_a   1.000
_cell.length_b   1.000
_cell.length_c   1.000
_cell.angle_alpha   90.00
_cell.angle_beta   90.00
_cell.angle_gamma   90.00
#
_symmetry.space_group_name_H-M   'P 1'
#
loop_
_entity.id
_entity.type
_entity.pdbx_description
1 polymer ?
#
loop_
_entity_poly.entity_id
_entity_poly.type
_entity_poly.pdbx_seq_one_letter_code
_entity_poly.pdbx_strand_id
1 'polypeptide(L)'
;MAKAGAPRVSAAQLVTLGLSLLCAVAGPAAAQNCGCQPNVCCSKFGYCGTTDEYCGDGCQSGPCRSGGGGSSGGGGANVASVVTGSFFNGIKSQAGSGCEGKNFYTRSAFLSAVKAYPGFAHGGSQVQGKREIAAFFAHATHETGHFCYISEINKSNAYCDPTKR
;
A
#
# COMPACT_ATOMS: atom_id res chain seq x y z
N MET A 1 27.46 -60.56 -48.57
CA MET A 1 26.41 -59.55 -48.32
C MET A 1 25.77 -59.86 -46.98
N ALA A 2 26.23 -59.23 -45.89
CA ALA A 2 25.73 -59.51 -44.55
C ALA A 2 24.52 -58.62 -44.23
N LYS A 3 23.41 -59.25 -43.84
CA LYS A 3 22.13 -58.63 -43.49
C LYS A 3 22.22 -58.09 -42.06
N ALA A 4 22.21 -56.77 -41.88
CA ALA A 4 22.19 -56.15 -40.55
C ALA A 4 20.84 -56.38 -39.86
N GLY A 5 20.87 -56.93 -38.65
CA GLY A 5 19.69 -57.14 -37.81
C GLY A 5 19.22 -55.84 -37.14
N ALA A 6 17.90 -55.68 -37.02
CA ALA A 6 17.27 -54.52 -36.38
C ALA A 6 17.59 -54.44 -34.86
N PRO A 7 17.75 -53.24 -34.30
CA PRO A 7 18.00 -53.06 -32.87
C PRO A 7 16.75 -53.41 -32.05
N ARG A 8 16.93 -54.19 -30.99
CA ARG A 8 15.89 -54.52 -30.02
C ARG A 8 15.86 -53.44 -28.95
N VAL A 9 14.82 -52.60 -28.96
CA VAL A 9 14.59 -51.58 -27.94
C VAL A 9 13.89 -52.24 -26.74
N SER A 10 14.54 -52.22 -25.57
CA SER A 10 13.97 -52.78 -24.32
C SER A 10 12.96 -51.82 -23.68
N ALA A 11 11.89 -52.38 -23.11
CA ALA A 11 10.81 -51.64 -22.43
C ALA A 11 11.29 -50.66 -21.34
N ALA A 12 12.48 -50.90 -20.76
CA ALA A 12 13.10 -50.01 -19.78
C ALA A 12 13.53 -48.64 -20.34
N GLN A 13 13.80 -48.51 -21.65
CA GLN A 13 14.18 -47.24 -22.27
C GLN A 13 12.99 -46.34 -22.61
N LEU A 14 11.77 -46.88 -22.66
CA LEU A 14 10.55 -46.09 -22.90
C LEU A 14 10.09 -45.35 -21.62
N VAL A 15 10.35 -45.91 -20.44
CA VAL A 15 9.92 -45.34 -19.16
C VAL A 15 10.75 -44.11 -18.76
N THR A 16 12.05 -44.10 -19.06
CA THR A 16 12.93 -42.96 -18.76
C THR A 16 12.66 -41.75 -19.65
N LEU A 17 12.35 -41.93 -20.93
CA LEU A 17 11.94 -40.81 -21.80
C LEU A 17 10.54 -40.27 -21.45
N GLY A 18 9.64 -41.10 -20.91
CA GLY A 18 8.31 -40.67 -20.48
C GLY A 18 8.32 -39.83 -19.19
N LEU A 19 9.16 -40.21 -18.22
CA LEU A 19 9.19 -39.54 -16.91
C LEU A 19 9.93 -38.19 -16.94
N SER A 20 10.90 -38.02 -17.84
CA SER A 20 11.60 -36.74 -18.01
C SER A 20 10.75 -35.66 -18.69
N LEU A 21 9.68 -36.04 -19.40
CA LEU A 21 8.81 -35.10 -20.11
C LEU A 21 7.70 -34.51 -19.22
N LEU A 22 7.42 -35.10 -18.05
CA LEU A 22 6.45 -34.55 -17.09
C LEU A 22 6.98 -33.41 -16.21
N CYS A 23 8.30 -33.20 -16.13
CA CYS A 23 8.86 -32.12 -15.30
C CYS A 23 9.00 -30.77 -16.02
N ALA A 24 8.69 -30.69 -17.32
CA ALA A 24 8.85 -29.47 -18.12
C ALA A 24 7.56 -28.62 -18.26
N VAL A 25 6.43 -29.04 -17.67
CA VAL A 25 5.15 -28.31 -17.78
C VAL A 25 4.87 -27.33 -16.63
N ALA A 26 5.76 -27.22 -15.66
CA ALA A 26 5.72 -26.11 -14.70
C ALA A 26 6.42 -24.90 -15.34
N GLY A 27 5.67 -24.10 -16.10
CA GLY A 27 6.12 -22.76 -16.49
C GLY A 27 6.54 -21.96 -15.25
N PRO A 28 7.37 -20.91 -15.39
CA PRO A 28 7.72 -20.05 -14.26
C PRO A 28 6.42 -19.58 -13.63
N ALA A 29 6.23 -19.87 -12.34
CA ALA A 29 5.09 -19.38 -11.59
C ALA A 29 4.97 -17.89 -11.86
N ALA A 30 3.83 -17.45 -12.39
CA ALA A 30 3.57 -16.06 -12.69
C ALA A 30 4.03 -15.22 -11.50
N ALA A 31 4.92 -14.25 -11.74
CA ALA A 31 5.25 -13.25 -10.74
C ALA A 31 3.93 -12.58 -10.35
N GLN A 32 3.35 -12.95 -9.20
CA GLN A 32 2.06 -12.45 -8.77
C GLN A 32 2.27 -11.02 -8.29
N ASN A 33 2.09 -10.08 -9.21
CA ASN A 33 2.27 -8.66 -8.95
C ASN A 33 1.09 -8.15 -8.11
N CYS A 34 1.36 -7.49 -6.98
CA CYS A 34 0.38 -7.01 -6.01
C CYS A 34 -0.55 -5.90 -6.55
N GLY A 35 -1.46 -6.24 -7.47
CA GLY A 35 -2.49 -5.36 -8.04
C GLY A 35 -3.85 -5.47 -7.34
N CYS A 36 -3.86 -5.60 -6.01
CA CYS A 36 -5.08 -5.88 -5.26
C CYS A 36 -6.04 -4.67 -5.22
N GLN A 37 -7.33 -4.96 -5.11
CA GLN A 37 -8.37 -3.95 -4.85
C GLN A 37 -8.09 -3.20 -3.53
N PRO A 38 -8.59 -1.95 -3.38
CA PRO A 38 -8.46 -1.19 -2.15
C PRO A 38 -9.00 -1.97 -0.94
N ASN A 39 -8.26 -1.95 0.17
CA ASN A 39 -8.56 -2.65 1.43
C ASN A 39 -8.50 -4.19 1.38
N VAL A 40 -7.81 -4.76 0.38
CA VAL A 40 -7.49 -6.19 0.31
C VAL A 40 -5.98 -6.37 0.51
N CYS A 41 -5.56 -7.40 1.24
CA CYS A 41 -4.16 -7.69 1.52
C CYS A 41 -3.52 -8.44 0.35
N CYS A 42 -2.27 -8.12 0.05
CA CYS A 42 -1.42 -8.91 -0.82
C CYS A 42 -0.54 -9.82 0.04
N SER A 43 -0.70 -11.12 -0.09
CA SER A 43 0.09 -12.11 0.66
C SER A 43 1.56 -12.09 0.25
N LYS A 44 2.41 -12.77 1.02
CA LYS A 44 3.84 -12.95 0.67
C LYS A 44 4.06 -13.67 -0.65
N PHE A 45 3.05 -14.36 -1.16
CA PHE A 45 3.06 -15.05 -2.45
C PHE A 45 2.33 -14.25 -3.54
N GLY A 46 2.08 -12.95 -3.31
CA GLY A 46 1.48 -12.04 -4.28
C GLY A 46 0.00 -12.29 -4.60
N TYR A 47 -0.73 -13.02 -3.74
CA TYR A 47 -2.17 -13.23 -3.91
C TYR A 47 -2.98 -12.24 -3.08
N CYS A 48 -4.16 -11.87 -3.57
CA CYS A 48 -5.04 -10.93 -2.88
C CYS A 48 -6.08 -11.66 -2.00
N GLY A 49 -6.25 -11.23 -0.76
CA GLY A 49 -7.29 -11.74 0.14
C GLY A 49 -7.43 -10.95 1.44
N THR A 50 -8.37 -11.33 2.28
CA THR A 50 -8.70 -10.61 3.54
C THR A 50 -8.56 -11.47 4.79
N THR A 51 -8.24 -12.77 4.62
CA THR A 51 -7.99 -13.71 5.71
C THR A 51 -6.54 -13.64 6.17
N ASP A 52 -6.23 -14.33 7.28
CA ASP A 52 -4.92 -14.24 7.91
C ASP A 52 -3.79 -14.79 7.03
N GLU A 53 -4.10 -15.72 6.12
CA GLU A 53 -3.14 -16.26 5.16
C GLU A 53 -2.64 -15.20 4.16
N TYR A 54 -3.43 -14.15 3.94
CA TYR A 54 -3.10 -13.05 3.04
C TYR A 54 -2.64 -11.81 3.78
N CYS A 55 -3.29 -11.53 4.91
CA CYS A 55 -3.03 -10.34 5.69
C CYS A 55 -1.96 -10.55 6.77
N GLY A 56 -1.65 -11.78 7.15
CA GLY A 56 -0.71 -12.11 8.21
C GLY A 56 0.75 -12.01 7.78
N ASP A 57 1.57 -12.92 8.27
CA ASP A 57 3.02 -12.84 8.15
C ASP A 57 3.53 -12.83 6.70
N GLY A 58 4.29 -11.79 6.37
CA GLY A 58 4.84 -11.55 5.05
C GLY A 58 3.90 -10.88 4.05
N CYS A 59 2.73 -10.41 4.50
CA CYS A 59 1.86 -9.57 3.69
C CYS A 59 2.63 -8.36 3.10
N GLN A 60 2.59 -8.21 1.77
CA GLN A 60 3.37 -7.25 0.99
C GLN A 60 2.68 -5.89 0.88
N SER A 61 1.34 -5.83 0.87
CA SER A 61 0.57 -4.59 0.75
C SER A 61 -0.88 -4.75 1.21
N GLY A 62 -1.62 -3.66 1.39
CA GLY A 62 -2.99 -3.68 1.92
C GLY A 62 -3.06 -3.63 3.46
N PRO A 63 -4.21 -3.98 4.08
CA PRO A 63 -4.38 -3.92 5.54
C PRO A 63 -3.74 -5.14 6.23
N CYS A 64 -2.44 -5.32 6.05
CA CYS A 64 -1.67 -6.39 6.66
C CYS A 64 -1.80 -6.36 8.20
N ARG A 65 -2.20 -7.49 8.76
CA ARG A 65 -2.23 -7.77 10.19
C ARG A 65 -0.83 -8.21 10.59
N SER A 66 -0.11 -7.37 11.31
CA SER A 66 1.13 -7.81 11.94
C SER A 66 0.80 -8.88 12.97
N GLY A 67 0.95 -10.15 12.58
CA GLY A 67 1.16 -11.24 13.52
C GLY A 67 2.37 -10.90 14.39
N GLY A 68 2.26 -11.09 15.69
CA GLY A 68 3.26 -10.64 16.64
C GLY A 68 4.64 -11.25 16.38
N GLY A 69 5.67 -10.40 16.41
CA GLY A 69 7.06 -10.82 16.59
C GLY A 69 7.93 -10.75 15.35
N GLY A 70 8.44 -9.55 15.06
CA GLY A 70 9.52 -9.39 14.09
C GLY A 70 9.68 -7.97 13.59
N SER A 71 10.33 -7.11 14.39
CA SER A 71 10.97 -5.91 13.87
C SER A 71 11.81 -6.28 12.65
N SER A 72 11.46 -5.74 11.50
CA SER A 72 12.36 -5.66 10.36
C SER A 72 12.01 -4.42 9.53
N GLY A 73 12.69 -3.32 9.86
CA GLY A 73 13.21 -2.40 8.86
C GLY A 73 12.24 -1.45 8.17
N GLY A 74 11.50 -0.65 8.94
CA GLY A 74 10.87 0.56 8.42
C GLY A 74 10.41 1.44 9.57
N GLY A 75 11.12 2.53 9.85
CA GLY A 75 10.69 3.49 10.87
C GLY A 75 9.28 4.00 10.55
N GLY A 76 8.40 4.01 11.55
CA GLY A 76 7.13 4.71 11.55
C GLY A 76 5.91 3.98 10.99
N ALA A 77 4.88 4.76 10.65
CA ALA A 77 3.56 4.28 10.26
C ALA A 77 3.31 4.47 8.76
N ASN A 78 2.78 3.43 8.10
CA ASN A 78 2.33 3.55 6.73
C ASN A 78 1.15 4.55 6.63
N VAL A 79 1.42 5.73 6.06
CA VAL A 79 0.44 6.84 6.01
C VAL A 79 -0.84 6.43 5.27
N ALA A 80 -0.74 5.70 4.16
CA ALA A 80 -1.90 5.28 3.38
C ALA A 80 -2.81 4.29 4.13
N SER A 81 -2.22 3.40 4.95
CA SER A 81 -2.95 2.46 5.78
C SER A 81 -3.61 3.12 6.99
N VAL A 82 -3.01 4.16 7.56
CA VAL A 82 -3.59 4.89 8.70
C VAL A 82 -4.68 5.87 8.22
N VAL A 83 -4.37 6.65 7.19
CA VAL A 83 -5.27 7.63 6.60
C VAL A 83 -6.10 6.91 5.53
N THR A 84 -7.11 6.15 5.96
CA THR A 84 -8.05 5.48 5.06
C THR A 84 -9.03 6.47 4.43
N GLY A 85 -9.81 6.02 3.43
CA GLY A 85 -10.91 6.81 2.88
C GLY A 85 -11.95 7.17 3.94
N SER A 86 -12.31 6.22 4.81
CA SER A 86 -13.27 6.44 5.89
C SER A 86 -12.75 7.41 6.94
N PHE A 87 -11.48 7.31 7.34
CA PHE A 87 -10.84 8.26 8.25
C PHE A 87 -10.91 9.69 7.69
N PHE A 88 -10.46 9.87 6.46
CA PHE A 88 -10.40 11.20 5.82
C PHE A 88 -11.81 11.79 5.61
N ASN A 89 -12.77 10.97 5.18
CA ASN A 89 -14.16 11.40 5.00
C ASN A 89 -14.87 11.67 6.32
N GLY A 90 -14.53 10.94 7.40
CA GLY A 90 -15.09 11.15 8.74
C GLY A 90 -14.71 12.49 9.36
N ILE A 91 -13.54 13.02 9.00
CA ILE A 91 -13.15 14.40 9.34
C ILE A 91 -14.01 15.39 8.57
N LYS A 92 -14.10 15.22 7.24
CA LYS A 92 -14.85 16.13 6.37
C LYS A 92 -16.35 16.17 6.65
N SER A 93 -16.92 15.08 7.18
CA SER A 93 -18.35 15.04 7.53
C SER A 93 -18.70 15.87 8.77
N GLN A 94 -17.71 16.33 9.54
CA GLN A 94 -17.95 17.28 10.64
C GLN A 94 -18.23 18.70 10.12
N ALA A 95 -17.83 19.01 8.89
CA ALA A 95 -18.07 20.29 8.26
C ALA A 95 -19.46 20.38 7.61
N GLY A 96 -20.01 21.59 7.55
CA GLY A 96 -21.30 21.87 6.92
C GLY A 96 -21.37 21.45 5.45
N SER A 97 -22.59 21.23 4.93
CA SER A 97 -22.75 20.69 3.58
C SER A 97 -22.27 21.62 2.47
N GLY A 98 -22.31 22.94 2.69
CA GLY A 98 -21.95 24.00 1.74
C GLY A 98 -20.49 24.46 1.77
N CYS A 99 -19.60 23.71 2.42
CA CYS A 99 -18.18 24.08 2.51
C CYS A 99 -17.44 23.98 1.17
N GLU A 100 -16.71 25.03 0.80
CA GLU A 100 -15.90 25.11 -0.43
C GLU A 100 -14.81 24.02 -0.51
N GLY A 101 -14.26 23.63 0.65
CA GLY A 101 -13.21 22.63 0.75
C GLY A 101 -13.62 21.20 0.40
N LYS A 102 -14.92 20.92 0.21
CA LYS A 102 -15.42 19.55 0.02
C LYS A 102 -14.83 18.82 -1.17
N ASN A 103 -14.64 19.51 -2.31
CA ASN A 103 -14.06 18.91 -3.51
C ASN A 103 -12.56 19.22 -3.64
N PHE A 104 -12.07 20.19 -2.88
CA PHE A 104 -10.68 20.61 -2.90
C PHE A 104 -9.79 19.65 -2.09
N TYR A 105 -10.17 19.38 -0.84
CA TYR A 105 -9.41 18.47 0.03
C TYR A 105 -9.77 17.02 -0.29
N THR A 106 -8.85 16.31 -0.94
CA THR A 106 -9.01 14.90 -1.30
C THR A 106 -7.92 14.05 -0.66
N ARG A 107 -8.27 12.82 -0.28
CA ARG A 107 -7.30 11.84 0.23
C ARG A 107 -6.18 11.57 -0.78
N SER A 108 -6.51 11.51 -2.07
CA SER A 108 -5.53 11.29 -3.14
C SER A 108 -4.52 12.45 -3.23
N ALA A 109 -4.98 13.70 -3.13
CA ALA A 109 -4.09 14.86 -3.08
C ALA A 109 -3.18 14.82 -1.84
N PHE A 110 -3.75 14.52 -0.65
CA PHE A 110 -2.96 14.34 0.57
C PHE A 110 -1.89 13.25 0.42
N LEU A 111 -2.27 12.05 -0.06
CA LEU A 111 -1.33 10.95 -0.28
C LEU A 111 -0.28 11.25 -1.35
N SER A 112 -0.61 12.10 -2.31
CA SER A 112 0.36 12.55 -3.31
C SER A 112 1.34 13.57 -2.72
N ALA A 113 0.86 14.49 -1.88
CA ALA A 113 1.70 15.48 -1.20
C ALA A 113 2.70 14.83 -0.24
N VAL A 114 2.28 13.86 0.59
CA VAL A 114 3.18 13.22 1.56
C VAL A 114 4.31 12.41 0.91
N LYS A 115 4.21 12.04 -0.38
CA LYS A 115 5.33 11.40 -1.10
C LYS A 115 6.55 12.32 -1.21
N ALA A 116 6.36 13.64 -1.19
CA ALA A 116 7.46 14.60 -1.18
C ALA A 116 8.15 14.71 0.19
N TYR A 117 7.55 14.14 1.25
CA TYR A 117 8.02 14.23 2.63
C TYR A 117 8.23 12.82 3.21
N PRO A 118 9.28 12.09 2.77
CA PRO A 118 9.49 10.70 3.18
C PRO A 118 9.70 10.52 4.69
N GLY A 119 10.08 11.57 5.43
CA GLY A 119 10.18 11.54 6.89
C GLY A 119 8.85 11.63 7.63
N PHE A 120 7.78 12.12 6.97
CA PHE A 120 6.47 12.30 7.60
C PHE A 120 5.90 10.97 8.05
N ALA A 121 5.61 10.83 9.35
CA ALA A 121 5.20 9.61 10.02
C ALA A 121 6.24 8.49 10.06
N HIS A 122 7.49 8.73 9.63
CA HIS A 122 8.57 7.73 9.50
C HIS A 122 9.79 8.01 10.41
N GLY A 123 9.77 9.07 11.21
CA GLY A 123 10.87 9.46 12.10
C GLY A 123 11.03 8.66 13.40
N GLY A 124 10.24 7.61 13.63
CA GLY A 124 10.22 6.88 14.91
C GLY A 124 9.54 5.52 14.85
N SER A 125 8.90 5.09 15.93
CA SER A 125 8.09 3.87 15.97
C SER A 125 6.75 4.03 15.23
N GLN A 126 6.07 2.93 14.93
CA GLN A 126 4.72 2.96 14.35
C GLN A 126 3.73 3.76 15.21
N VAL A 127 3.86 3.73 16.54
CA VAL A 127 3.04 4.52 17.46
C VAL A 127 3.34 6.00 17.30
N GLN A 128 4.61 6.39 17.19
CA GLN A 128 4.99 7.79 16.94
C GLN A 128 4.48 8.27 15.57
N GLY A 129 4.61 7.46 14.52
CA GLY A 129 4.07 7.81 13.20
C GLY A 129 2.55 8.00 13.20
N LYS A 130 1.80 7.13 13.89
CA LYS A 130 0.34 7.30 14.08
C LYS A 130 0.01 8.59 14.85
N ARG A 131 0.79 8.94 15.89
CA ARG A 131 0.64 10.19 16.65
C ARG A 131 0.94 11.42 15.79
N GLU A 132 1.96 11.37 14.95
CA GLU A 132 2.32 12.45 14.03
C GLU A 132 1.20 12.70 13.00
N ILE A 133 0.65 11.63 12.41
CA ILE A 133 -0.51 11.72 11.51
C ILE A 133 -1.69 12.36 12.24
N ALA A 134 -2.00 11.91 13.47
CA ALA A 134 -3.09 12.46 14.26
C ALA A 134 -2.89 13.96 14.58
N ALA A 135 -1.67 14.35 14.97
CA ALA A 135 -1.34 15.74 15.26
C ALA A 135 -1.48 16.65 14.02
N PHE A 136 -1.00 16.19 12.86
CA PHE A 136 -1.18 16.90 11.59
C PHE A 136 -2.66 17.15 11.30
N PHE A 137 -3.49 16.10 11.36
CA PHE A 137 -4.92 16.25 11.09
C PHE A 137 -5.62 17.10 12.15
N ALA A 138 -5.24 17.02 13.42
CA ALA A 138 -5.80 17.88 14.46
C ALA A 138 -5.56 19.37 14.15
N HIS A 139 -4.32 19.76 13.83
CA HIS A 139 -4.02 21.14 13.45
C HIS A 139 -4.71 21.54 12.16
N ALA A 140 -4.60 20.74 11.09
CA ALA A 140 -5.23 21.07 9.82
C ALA A 140 -6.75 21.22 9.94
N THR A 141 -7.41 20.40 10.78
CA THR A 141 -8.85 20.55 11.04
C THR A 141 -9.20 21.81 11.81
N HIS A 142 -8.37 22.22 12.77
CA HIS A 142 -8.57 23.46 13.50
C HIS A 142 -8.47 24.68 12.56
N GLU A 143 -7.39 24.75 11.78
CA GLU A 143 -7.12 25.90 10.90
C GLU A 143 -8.13 26.05 9.76
N THR A 144 -8.67 24.95 9.25
CA THR A 144 -9.56 24.95 8.07
C THR A 144 -11.04 24.77 8.42
N GLY A 145 -11.38 24.63 9.71
CA GLY A 145 -12.73 24.28 10.15
C GLY A 145 -13.20 22.93 9.61
N HIS A 146 -12.45 21.86 9.90
CA HIS A 146 -12.68 20.49 9.41
C HIS A 146 -12.64 20.37 7.88
N PHE A 147 -11.66 21.03 7.24
CA PHE A 147 -11.52 21.09 5.78
C PHE A 147 -12.67 21.82 5.09
N CYS A 148 -13.28 22.81 5.76
CA CYS A 148 -14.35 23.61 5.19
C CYS A 148 -13.82 24.74 4.29
N TYR A 149 -12.81 25.47 4.77
CA TYR A 149 -12.27 26.66 4.13
C TYR A 149 -10.93 26.37 3.46
N ILE A 150 -10.74 26.90 2.25
CA ILE A 150 -9.50 26.84 1.47
C ILE A 150 -8.69 28.12 1.67
N SER A 151 -9.41 29.24 1.76
CA SER A 151 -8.85 30.56 2.02
C SER A 151 -9.24 31.07 3.40
N GLU A 152 -8.41 31.94 3.96
CA GLU A 152 -8.81 32.77 5.09
C GLU A 152 -10.10 33.55 4.76
N ILE A 153 -11.05 33.58 5.69
CA ILE A 153 -12.36 34.22 5.54
C ILE A 153 -12.21 35.76 5.49
N ASN A 154 -11.39 36.32 6.39
CA ASN A 154 -11.24 37.76 6.54
C ASN A 154 -9.80 38.20 6.25
N LYS A 155 -9.49 38.33 4.95
CA LYS A 155 -8.17 38.64 4.37
C LYS A 155 -7.70 40.08 4.59
N SER A 156 -7.88 40.59 5.80
CA SER A 156 -7.55 41.96 6.19
C SER A 156 -6.04 42.24 6.24
N ASN A 157 -5.21 41.19 6.33
CA ASN A 157 -3.76 41.28 6.34
C ASN A 157 -3.17 40.90 4.95
N ALA A 158 -2.21 41.68 4.47
CA ALA A 158 -1.50 41.42 3.22
C ALA A 158 -0.41 40.33 3.35
N TYR A 159 -0.08 39.91 4.58
CA TYR A 159 1.00 38.94 4.90
C TYR A 159 2.36 39.30 4.29
N CYS A 160 2.59 40.58 4.01
CA CYS A 160 3.86 41.13 3.56
C CYS A 160 4.47 41.95 4.69
N ASP A 161 5.56 41.47 5.28
CA ASP A 161 6.35 42.25 6.24
C ASP A 161 7.31 43.18 5.49
N PRO A 162 7.09 44.51 5.49
CA PRO A 162 7.93 45.44 4.75
C PRO A 162 9.35 45.59 5.34
N THR A 163 9.59 45.10 6.55
CA THR A 163 10.88 45.19 7.25
C THR A 163 11.84 44.03 6.93
N LYS A 164 11.36 43.03 6.18
CA LYS A 164 12.11 41.79 5.85
C LYS A 164 12.41 41.64 4.36
N ARG A 165 12.51 42.76 3.64
CA ARG A 165 12.90 42.79 2.22
C ARG A 165 14.40 42.71 2.01
#